data_AF-T1DS33-F1
#
_entry.id   AF-T1DS33-F1
#
_cell.length_a   1.000
_cell.length_b   1.000
_cell.length_c   1.000
_cell.angle_alpha   90.00
_cell.angle_beta   90.00
_cell.angle_gamma   90.00
#
_symmetry.space_group_name_H-M   'P 1'
#
loop_
_entity.id
_entity.type
_entity.pdbx_description
1 polymer ?
#
loop_
_entity_poly.entity_id
_entity_poly.type
_entity_poly.pdbx_seq_one_letter_code
_entity_poly.pdbx_strand_id
1 'polypeptide(L)'
;SRKPILIDGRGHLLGRLASVVAKQILSGRSVVVVRCEDLQLSGHFFRNKIKFLAYLRKRCNVNPARGPFHFRAPSRMLWKAIRGMVPHKTKRGQNALRHLKVYEGIPPPFDRQKRLVVPIALRQLCLRPDRKYCSVDRVAHEVGWKYRDVVNNLEAKRKIKARLSYLHKKKLKKITWKARVAVSESIKPQNEVLKQYGYLTSEFEKKYARPASSATSSKPGKRERQDLYLAAKAERKASRLEAKKLGKVVKRKSKAKAKAKPTGKSA
;
A
#
# COMPACT_ATOMS: atom_id res chain seq x y z
N SER A 1 -16.19 -16.59 19.10
CA SER A 1 -15.89 -16.73 17.64
C SER A 1 -14.57 -17.47 17.46
N ARG A 2 -14.61 -18.68 16.89
CA ARG A 2 -13.43 -19.57 16.66
C ARG A 2 -12.64 -19.23 15.37
N LYS A 3 -13.09 -18.28 14.55
CA LYS A 3 -12.45 -17.95 13.27
C LYS A 3 -11.14 -17.20 13.50
N PRO A 4 -10.02 -17.59 12.86
CA PRO A 4 -8.75 -16.88 13.02
C PRO A 4 -8.83 -15.46 12.47
N ILE A 5 -8.26 -14.51 13.20
CA ILE A 5 -8.06 -13.14 12.75
C ILE A 5 -6.89 -13.15 11.77
N LEU A 6 -7.18 -12.91 10.49
CA LEU A 6 -6.18 -12.87 9.43
C LEU A 6 -5.69 -11.43 9.23
N ILE A 7 -4.41 -11.17 9.49
CA ILE A 7 -3.79 -9.84 9.43
C ILE A 7 -2.78 -9.78 8.27
N ASP A 8 -2.85 -8.73 7.45
CA ASP A 8 -1.84 -8.42 6.43
C ASP A 8 -0.64 -7.72 7.08
N GLY A 9 0.55 -8.33 7.03
CA GLY A 9 1.78 -7.75 7.59
C GLY A 9 2.30 -6.54 6.83
N ARG A 10 1.85 -6.34 5.57
CA ARG A 10 2.32 -5.26 4.72
C ARG A 10 2.19 -3.89 5.37
N GLY A 11 3.29 -3.15 5.42
CA GLY A 11 3.27 -1.75 5.85
C GLY A 11 3.08 -1.56 7.36
N HIS A 12 3.12 -2.64 8.15
CA HIS A 12 3.04 -2.57 9.60
C HIS A 12 4.44 -2.51 10.21
N LEU A 13 4.58 -1.78 11.32
CA LEU A 13 5.78 -1.76 12.14
C LEU A 13 5.85 -3.04 12.98
N LEU A 14 6.92 -3.82 12.82
CA LEU A 14 7.09 -5.16 13.42
C LEU A 14 6.79 -5.19 14.92
N GLY A 15 7.37 -4.26 15.69
CA GLY A 15 7.18 -4.22 17.14
C GLY A 15 5.77 -3.80 17.58
N ARG A 16 5.17 -2.82 16.88
CA ARG A 16 3.80 -2.37 17.21
C ARG A 16 2.77 -3.45 16.89
N LEU A 17 2.94 -4.11 15.75
CA LEU A 17 2.09 -5.24 15.38
C LEU A 17 2.25 -6.40 16.38
N ALA A 18 3.49 -6.72 16.76
CA ALA A 18 3.78 -7.80 17.71
C ALA A 18 3.08 -7.59 19.06
N SER A 19 3.05 -6.35 19.58
CA SER A 19 2.39 -6.02 20.85
C SER A 19 0.88 -6.28 20.80
N VAL A 20 0.22 -5.79 19.74
CA VAL A 20 -1.23 -6.00 19.56
C VAL A 20 -1.53 -7.49 19.42
N VAL A 21 -0.75 -8.20 18.59
CA VAL A 21 -0.94 -9.64 18.37
C VAL A 21 -0.71 -10.43 19.66
N ALA A 22 0.32 -10.11 20.44
CA ALA A 22 0.61 -10.76 21.72
C ALA A 22 -0.56 -10.66 22.70
N LYS A 23 -1.20 -9.49 22.80
CA LYS A 23 -2.39 -9.34 23.65
C LYS A 23 -3.57 -10.16 23.15
N GLN A 24 -3.82 -10.17 21.83
CA GLN A 24 -4.94 -10.94 21.27
C GLN A 24 -4.80 -12.45 21.47
N ILE A 25 -3.59 -13.00 21.33
CA ILE A 25 -3.37 -14.44 21.55
C ILE A 25 -3.46 -14.81 23.04
N LEU A 26 -3.07 -13.90 23.95
CA LEU A 26 -3.25 -14.10 25.40
C LEU A 26 -4.72 -13.99 25.84
N SER A 27 -5.55 -13.28 25.07
CA SER A 27 -7.01 -13.26 25.19
C SER A 27 -7.68 -14.49 24.55
N GLY A 28 -6.91 -15.47 24.06
CA GLY A 28 -7.44 -16.72 23.50
C GLY A 28 -7.90 -16.65 22.04
N ARG A 29 -7.63 -15.54 21.33
CA ARG A 29 -7.95 -15.43 19.90
C ARG A 29 -6.87 -16.08 19.05
N SER A 30 -7.29 -16.84 18.05
CA SER A 30 -6.38 -17.34 17.01
C SER A 30 -6.05 -16.23 16.02
N VAL A 31 -4.76 -16.00 15.78
CA VAL A 31 -4.27 -14.92 14.91
C VAL A 31 -3.32 -15.50 13.86
N VAL A 32 -3.56 -15.13 12.60
CA VAL A 32 -2.71 -15.50 11.47
C VAL A 32 -2.16 -14.23 10.86
N VAL A 33 -0.83 -14.07 10.85
CA VAL A 33 -0.16 -12.97 10.16
C VAL A 33 0.46 -13.48 8.87
N VAL A 34 0.09 -12.87 7.75
CA VAL A 34 0.61 -13.20 6.41
C VAL A 34 1.46 -12.05 5.88
N ARG A 35 2.30 -12.32 4.87
CA ARG A 35 3.22 -11.35 4.26
C ARG A 35 4.17 -10.70 5.26
N CYS A 36 4.85 -11.52 6.04
CA CYS A 36 5.81 -11.05 7.03
C CYS A 36 7.06 -10.42 6.40
N GLU A 37 7.37 -10.73 5.15
CA GLU A 37 8.42 -10.09 4.36
C GLU A 37 8.15 -8.59 4.15
N ASP A 38 6.88 -8.19 4.00
CA ASP A 38 6.46 -6.80 3.78
C ASP A 38 6.29 -6.00 5.09
N LEU A 39 6.69 -6.58 6.23
CA LEU A 39 6.78 -5.86 7.50
C LEU A 39 7.87 -4.79 7.44
N GLN A 40 7.70 -3.77 8.26
CA GLN A 40 8.59 -2.62 8.30
C GLN A 40 9.20 -2.44 9.69
N LEU A 41 10.44 -1.95 9.71
CA LEU A 41 11.15 -1.51 10.88
C LEU A 41 11.40 -0.02 10.75
N SER A 42 11.22 0.72 11.85
CA SER A 42 11.63 2.13 11.89
C SER A 42 13.16 2.23 11.86
N GLY A 43 13.66 3.36 11.36
CA GLY A 43 15.09 3.61 11.23
C GLY A 43 15.67 3.09 9.93
N HIS A 44 16.87 3.59 9.60
CA HIS A 44 17.55 3.26 8.36
C HIS A 44 17.97 1.78 8.30
N PHE A 45 18.07 1.26 7.07
CA PHE A 45 18.43 -0.13 6.79
C PHE A 45 19.71 -0.57 7.51
N PHE A 46 20.79 0.20 7.36
CA PHE A 46 22.11 -0.14 7.91
C PHE A 46 22.10 -0.30 9.43
N ARG A 47 21.37 0.58 10.15
CA ARG A 47 21.21 0.49 11.61
C ARG A 47 20.50 -0.78 12.03
N ASN A 48 19.43 -1.14 11.31
CA ASN A 48 18.68 -2.37 11.58
C ASN A 48 19.50 -3.63 11.25
N LYS A 49 20.31 -3.60 10.19
CA LYS A 49 21.27 -4.67 9.85
C LYS A 49 22.30 -4.86 10.95
N ILE A 50 22.99 -3.80 11.39
CA ILE A 50 23.98 -3.87 12.47
C ILE A 50 23.35 -4.41 13.75
N LYS A 51 22.15 -3.95 14.11
CA LYS A 51 21.42 -4.45 15.29
C LYS A 51 21.18 -5.96 15.20
N PHE A 52 20.83 -6.46 14.02
CA PHE A 52 20.63 -7.89 13.81
C PHE A 52 21.97 -8.66 13.82
N LEU A 53 23.02 -8.14 13.19
CA LEU A 53 24.36 -8.74 13.20
C LEU A 53 24.94 -8.83 14.63
N ALA A 54 24.74 -7.80 15.45
CA ALA A 54 25.11 -7.85 16.88
C ALA A 54 24.33 -8.95 17.63
N TYR A 55 23.07 -9.16 17.29
CA TYR A 55 22.30 -10.29 17.81
C TYR A 55 22.88 -11.64 17.35
N LEU A 56 23.39 -11.78 16.12
CA LEU A 56 24.00 -13.03 15.63
C LEU A 56 25.29 -13.43 16.33
N ARG A 57 26.04 -12.46 16.85
CA ARG A 57 27.27 -12.73 17.60
C ARG A 57 26.99 -13.37 18.97
N LYS A 58 25.75 -13.29 19.46
CA LYS A 58 25.34 -13.85 20.76
C LYS A 58 25.17 -15.37 20.68
N ARG A 59 26.26 -16.11 20.82
CA ARG A 59 26.29 -17.58 20.85
C ARG A 59 26.70 -18.11 22.23
N CYS A 60 26.35 -19.36 22.54
CA CYS A 60 26.96 -20.06 23.67
C CYS A 60 28.39 -20.44 23.28
N ASN A 61 29.38 -20.09 24.13
CA ASN A 61 30.79 -20.37 23.83
C ASN A 61 31.12 -21.86 23.90
N VAL A 62 30.48 -22.61 24.82
CA VAL A 62 30.75 -24.05 25.03
C VAL A 62 30.16 -24.90 23.91
N ASN A 63 28.85 -24.78 23.67
CA ASN A 63 28.17 -25.49 22.58
C ASN A 63 27.17 -24.55 21.89
N PRO A 64 27.51 -24.03 20.70
CA PRO A 64 26.63 -23.14 19.95
C PRO A 64 25.24 -23.72 19.65
N ALA A 65 25.11 -25.05 19.54
CA ALA A 65 23.83 -25.72 19.27
C ALA A 65 22.83 -25.61 20.45
N ARG A 66 23.33 -25.48 21.69
CA ARG A 66 22.49 -25.23 22.88
C ARG A 66 22.18 -23.74 23.09
N GLY A 67 22.79 -22.86 22.30
CA GLY A 67 22.69 -21.42 22.44
C GLY A 67 21.40 -20.81 21.87
N PRO A 68 21.34 -19.47 21.79
CA PRO A 68 20.20 -18.78 21.21
C PRO A 68 20.03 -19.08 19.71
N PHE A 69 18.87 -19.61 19.32
CA PHE A 69 18.57 -19.78 17.90
C PHE A 69 18.27 -18.45 17.20
N HIS A 70 19.07 -18.12 16.20
CA HIS A 70 18.87 -16.93 15.37
C HIS A 70 18.11 -17.29 14.10
N PHE A 71 16.79 -17.09 14.09
CA PHE A 71 16.01 -17.30 12.87
C PHE A 71 16.25 -16.21 11.82
N ARG A 72 16.34 -16.59 10.55
CA ARG A 72 16.56 -15.67 9.41
C ARG A 72 15.29 -15.29 8.67
N ALA A 73 14.33 -16.20 8.62
CA ALA A 73 13.02 -16.04 8.01
C ALA A 73 12.23 -14.85 8.61
N PRO A 74 11.68 -13.90 7.80
CA PRO A 74 10.84 -12.79 8.27
C PRO A 74 9.69 -13.23 9.19
N SER A 75 9.04 -14.35 8.85
CA SER A 75 7.96 -14.93 9.67
C SER A 75 8.43 -15.31 11.06
N ARG A 76 9.62 -15.93 11.16
CA ARG A 76 10.23 -16.36 12.42
C ARG A 76 10.83 -15.20 13.21
N MET A 77 11.27 -14.13 12.54
CA MET A 77 11.66 -12.88 13.19
C MET A 77 10.47 -12.25 13.92
N LEU A 78 9.29 -12.17 13.27
CA LEU A 78 8.07 -11.72 13.92
C LEU A 78 7.65 -12.64 15.05
N TRP A 79 7.65 -13.97 14.82
CA TRP A 79 7.32 -14.95 15.87
C TRP A 79 8.21 -14.79 17.10
N LYS A 80 9.52 -14.56 16.91
CA LYS A 80 10.46 -14.35 18.01
C LYS A 80 10.20 -13.03 18.76
N ALA A 81 9.78 -11.98 18.06
CA ALA A 81 9.35 -10.73 18.70
C ALA A 81 8.08 -10.94 19.54
N ILE A 82 7.07 -11.65 19.02
CA ILE A 82 5.84 -11.95 19.75
C ILE A 82 6.13 -12.87 20.94
N ARG A 83 6.95 -13.91 20.78
CA ARG A 83 7.40 -14.79 21.88
C ARG A 83 8.09 -14.01 23.00
N GLY A 84 8.83 -12.95 22.66
CA GLY A 84 9.45 -12.06 23.65
C GLY A 84 8.44 -11.24 24.47
N MET A 85 7.23 -11.03 23.94
CA MET A 85 6.14 -10.28 24.58
C MET A 85 5.11 -11.19 25.29
N VAL A 86 5.31 -12.51 25.23
CA VAL A 86 4.43 -13.52 25.85
C VAL A 86 5.21 -14.28 26.93
N PRO A 87 4.59 -14.63 28.09
CA PRO A 87 5.20 -15.45 29.13
C PRO A 87 5.34 -16.92 28.69
N HIS A 88 6.16 -17.16 27.67
CA HIS A 88 6.30 -18.41 26.92
C HIS A 88 6.91 -19.58 27.71
N LYS A 89 7.42 -19.33 28.91
CA LYS A 89 7.88 -20.39 29.84
C LYS A 89 6.70 -21.07 30.55
N THR A 90 5.56 -20.38 30.68
CA THR A 90 4.36 -20.93 31.33
C THR A 90 3.50 -21.74 30.34
N LYS A 91 2.73 -22.72 30.83
CA LYS A 91 1.77 -23.49 30.02
C LYS A 91 0.77 -22.58 29.29
N ARG A 92 0.28 -21.53 29.96
CA ARG A 92 -0.62 -20.53 29.37
C ARG A 92 0.04 -19.81 28.17
N GLY A 93 1.27 -19.35 28.33
CA GLY A 93 2.00 -18.68 27.26
C GLY A 93 2.34 -19.61 26.09
N GLN A 94 2.67 -20.87 26.37
CA GLN A 94 2.87 -21.89 25.34
C GLN A 94 1.57 -22.13 24.54
N ASN A 95 0.44 -22.25 25.22
CA ASN A 95 -0.88 -22.38 24.59
C ASN A 95 -1.22 -21.15 23.74
N ALA A 96 -0.94 -19.94 24.23
CA ALA A 96 -1.12 -18.70 23.46
C ALA A 96 -0.28 -18.68 22.16
N LEU A 97 0.97 -19.17 22.21
CA LEU A 97 1.80 -19.26 21.00
C LEU A 97 1.29 -20.30 19.99
N ARG A 98 0.55 -21.33 20.42
CA ARG A 98 -0.10 -22.29 19.50
C ARG A 98 -1.25 -21.65 18.71
N HIS A 99 -1.86 -20.59 19.24
CA HIS A 99 -2.90 -19.81 18.54
C HIS A 99 -2.33 -18.86 17.47
N LEU A 100 -1.01 -18.65 17.44
CA LEU A 100 -0.33 -17.78 16.49
C LEU A 100 0.18 -18.59 15.29
N LYS A 101 -0.21 -18.19 14.08
CA LYS A 101 0.43 -18.66 12.83
C LYS A 101 1.01 -17.48 12.07
N VAL A 102 2.20 -17.67 11.50
CA VAL A 102 2.95 -16.59 10.84
C VAL A 102 3.53 -17.14 9.55
N TYR A 103 3.30 -16.44 8.43
CA TYR A 103 3.71 -16.88 7.10
C TYR A 103 4.44 -15.79 6.32
N GLU A 104 5.40 -16.21 5.50
CA GLU A 104 5.92 -15.44 4.37
C GLU A 104 4.97 -15.60 3.17
N GLY A 105 4.71 -14.52 2.44
CA GLY A 105 3.68 -14.48 1.42
C GLY A 105 2.29 -14.78 1.98
N ILE A 106 1.37 -15.16 1.10
CA ILE A 106 0.02 -15.60 1.46
C ILE A 106 -0.23 -17.00 0.91
N PRO A 107 -0.05 -18.04 1.74
CA PRO A 107 -0.33 -19.40 1.32
C PRO A 107 -1.84 -19.66 1.19
N PRO A 108 -2.28 -20.58 0.32
CA PRO A 108 -3.62 -21.18 0.40
C PRO A 108 -3.79 -21.82 1.79
N PRO A 109 -4.90 -21.63 2.53
CA PRO A 109 -6.23 -21.12 2.15
C PRO A 109 -6.48 -19.62 2.43
N PHE A 110 -5.45 -18.85 2.80
CA PHE A 110 -5.61 -17.45 3.26
C PHE A 110 -5.66 -16.43 2.12
N ASP A 111 -5.29 -16.83 0.91
CA ASP A 111 -5.23 -16.01 -0.30
C ASP A 111 -6.61 -15.46 -0.73
N ARG A 112 -7.67 -16.27 -0.57
CA ARG A 112 -9.07 -15.91 -0.88
C ARG A 112 -9.78 -15.18 0.26
N GLN A 113 -9.22 -15.20 1.47
CA GLN A 113 -9.85 -14.61 2.64
C GLN A 113 -9.56 -13.09 2.74
N LYS A 114 -10.53 -12.34 3.28
CA LYS A 114 -10.33 -10.92 3.57
C LYS A 114 -9.34 -10.77 4.72
N ARG A 115 -8.19 -10.18 4.42
CA ARG A 115 -7.18 -9.79 5.40
C ARG A 115 -7.56 -8.48 6.06
N LEU A 116 -7.27 -8.38 7.34
CA LEU A 116 -7.47 -7.18 8.15
C LEU A 116 -6.14 -6.43 8.31
N VAL A 117 -6.26 -5.18 8.71
CA VAL A 117 -5.15 -4.26 8.96
C VAL A 117 -5.30 -3.76 10.39
N VAL A 118 -4.17 -3.50 11.05
CA VAL A 118 -4.12 -2.97 12.41
C VAL A 118 -3.64 -1.52 12.35
N PRO A 119 -4.56 -0.53 12.41
CA PRO A 119 -4.20 0.87 12.16
C PRO A 119 -3.12 1.42 13.11
N ILE A 120 -3.19 1.05 14.40
CA ILE A 120 -2.20 1.45 15.43
C ILE A 120 -0.78 0.93 15.16
N ALA A 121 -0.63 -0.02 14.24
CA ALA A 121 0.66 -0.58 13.85
C ALA A 121 1.07 -0.21 12.41
N LEU A 122 0.22 0.46 11.63
CA LEU A 122 0.58 0.90 10.28
C LEU A 122 1.68 1.97 10.32
N ARG A 123 2.78 1.74 9.61
CA ARG A 123 3.88 2.70 9.50
C ARG A 123 3.39 4.07 9.06
N GLN A 124 2.50 4.13 8.06
CA GLN A 124 2.02 5.38 7.49
C GLN A 124 1.32 6.29 8.52
N LEU A 125 0.65 5.69 9.50
CA LEU A 125 -0.03 6.42 10.58
C LEU A 125 0.89 6.68 11.77
N CYS A 126 1.85 5.77 12.01
CA CYS A 126 2.66 5.76 13.22
C CYS A 126 4.00 6.48 13.10
N LEU A 127 4.54 6.60 11.89
CA LEU A 127 5.86 7.14 11.62
C LEU A 127 5.72 8.41 10.80
N ARG A 128 6.48 9.46 11.16
CA ARG A 128 6.53 10.68 10.38
C ARG A 128 7.03 10.40 8.94
N PRO A 129 6.49 11.06 7.91
CA PRO A 129 6.84 10.79 6.51
C PRO A 129 8.34 10.99 6.19
N ASP A 130 9.02 11.91 6.87
CA ASP A 130 10.44 12.22 6.67
C ASP A 130 11.40 11.12 7.17
N ARG A 131 10.91 10.22 8.03
CA ARG A 131 11.77 9.25 8.72
C ARG A 131 12.01 8.02 7.85
N LYS A 132 13.30 7.71 7.68
CA LYS A 132 13.75 6.48 7.01
C LYS A 132 13.24 5.25 7.77
N TYR A 133 12.82 4.26 7.01
CA TYR A 133 12.39 2.95 7.49
C TYR A 133 13.03 1.86 6.62
N CYS A 134 12.84 0.62 7.03
CA CYS A 134 13.44 -0.54 6.42
C CYS A 134 12.39 -1.63 6.24
N SER A 135 12.46 -2.37 5.13
CA SER A 135 11.66 -3.60 4.97
C SER A 135 12.36 -4.77 5.68
N VAL A 136 11.58 -5.63 6.33
CA VAL A 136 12.09 -6.85 6.98
C VAL A 136 12.62 -7.82 5.93
N ASP A 137 12.00 -7.90 4.75
CA ASP A 137 12.49 -8.64 3.57
C ASP A 137 13.98 -8.45 3.32
N ARG A 138 14.41 -7.19 3.15
CA ARG A 138 15.82 -6.87 2.85
C ARG A 138 16.75 -7.25 3.99
N VAL A 139 16.34 -6.99 5.24
CA VAL A 139 17.17 -7.37 6.41
C VAL A 139 17.34 -8.87 6.44
N ALA A 140 16.25 -9.62 6.38
CA ALA A 140 16.23 -11.08 6.42
C ALA A 140 17.13 -11.70 5.36
N HIS A 141 17.03 -11.21 4.12
CA HIS A 141 17.86 -11.69 3.02
C HIS A 141 19.35 -11.45 3.25
N GLU A 142 19.75 -10.23 3.61
CA GLU A 142 21.16 -9.90 3.85
C GLU A 142 21.75 -10.61 5.08
N VAL A 143 20.92 -11.10 6.01
CA VAL A 143 21.39 -11.90 7.16
C VAL A 143 21.42 -13.40 6.89
N GLY A 144 20.86 -13.87 5.77
CA GLY A 144 20.93 -15.27 5.32
C GLY A 144 19.59 -15.97 5.08
N TRP A 145 18.49 -15.26 4.84
CA TRP A 145 17.24 -15.86 4.38
C TRP A 145 17.28 -16.15 2.86
N LYS A 146 17.17 -17.44 2.51
CA LYS A 146 17.37 -17.94 1.14
C LYS A 146 16.13 -17.90 0.25
N TYR A 147 14.93 -17.85 0.83
CA TYR A 147 13.67 -18.06 0.08
C TYR A 147 13.02 -16.80 -0.47
N ARG A 148 13.73 -15.66 -0.45
CA ARG A 148 13.21 -14.37 -0.92
C ARG A 148 12.65 -14.44 -2.34
N ASP A 149 13.45 -14.97 -3.28
CA ASP A 149 13.08 -14.99 -4.69
C ASP A 149 11.95 -15.98 -4.97
N VAL A 150 11.94 -17.12 -4.26
CA VAL A 150 10.86 -18.11 -4.32
C VAL A 150 9.54 -17.48 -3.88
N VAL A 151 9.53 -16.78 -2.73
CA VAL A 151 8.34 -16.11 -2.20
C VAL A 151 7.89 -14.99 -3.14
N ASN A 152 8.81 -14.21 -3.71
CA ASN A 152 8.48 -13.17 -4.69
C ASN A 152 7.78 -13.74 -5.93
N ASN A 153 8.27 -14.87 -6.47
CA ASN A 153 7.67 -15.55 -7.61
C ASN A 153 6.27 -16.08 -7.30
N LEU A 154 6.08 -16.69 -6.12
CA LEU A 154 4.77 -17.19 -5.68
C LEU A 154 3.77 -16.05 -5.45
N GLU A 155 4.21 -14.95 -4.83
CA GLU A 155 3.40 -13.75 -4.63
C GLU A 155 3.03 -13.06 -5.95
N ALA A 156 3.92 -13.05 -6.94
CA ALA A 156 3.62 -12.56 -8.28
C ALA A 156 2.50 -13.38 -8.93
N LYS A 157 2.63 -14.72 -8.94
CA LYS A 157 1.58 -15.64 -9.41
C LYS A 157 0.24 -15.42 -8.68
N ARG A 158 0.29 -15.26 -7.35
CA ARG A 158 -0.91 -14.97 -6.54
C ARG A 158 -1.55 -13.63 -6.89
N LYS A 159 -0.76 -12.58 -7.11
CA LYS A 159 -1.27 -11.24 -7.48
C LYS A 159 -1.96 -11.26 -8.85
N ILE A 160 -1.46 -12.03 -9.81
CA ILE A 160 -2.12 -12.23 -11.11
C ILE A 160 -3.51 -12.88 -10.91
N LYS A 161 -3.59 -14.00 -10.17
CA LYS A 161 -4.86 -14.66 -9.86
C LYS A 161 -5.83 -13.73 -9.11
N ALA A 162 -5.33 -12.99 -8.13
CA ALA A 162 -6.11 -12.02 -7.37
C ALA A 162 -6.62 -10.87 -8.26
N ARG A 163 -5.84 -10.43 -9.26
CA ARG A 163 -6.26 -9.42 -10.23
C ARG A 163 -7.41 -9.91 -11.10
N LEU A 164 -7.33 -11.14 -11.61
CA LEU A 164 -8.40 -11.77 -12.39
C LEU A 164 -9.71 -11.85 -11.57
N SER A 165 -9.62 -12.36 -10.33
CA SER A 165 -10.75 -12.42 -9.42
C SER A 165 -11.34 -11.03 -9.12
N TYR A 166 -10.51 -10.01 -8.94
CA TYR A 166 -10.95 -8.64 -8.75
C TYR A 166 -11.67 -8.07 -9.98
N LEU A 167 -11.14 -8.29 -11.18
CA LEU A 167 -11.78 -7.84 -12.43
C LEU A 167 -13.14 -8.49 -12.63
N HIS A 168 -13.24 -9.80 -12.38
CA HIS A 168 -14.51 -10.52 -12.42
C HIS A 168 -15.50 -9.96 -11.38
N LYS A 169 -15.07 -9.73 -10.13
CA LYS A 169 -15.89 -9.11 -9.09
C LYS A 169 -16.34 -7.69 -9.45
N LYS A 170 -15.49 -6.91 -10.12
CA LYS A 170 -15.83 -5.57 -10.61
C LYS A 170 -16.90 -5.64 -11.71
N LYS A 171 -16.79 -6.59 -12.64
CA LYS A 171 -17.80 -6.84 -13.69
C LYS A 171 -19.14 -7.24 -13.06
N LEU A 172 -19.13 -8.20 -12.15
CA LEU A 172 -20.33 -8.62 -11.41
C LEU A 172 -20.97 -7.45 -10.67
N LYS A 173 -20.20 -6.64 -9.94
CA LYS A 173 -20.73 -5.46 -9.24
C LYS A 173 -21.45 -4.48 -10.18
N LYS A 174 -20.94 -4.28 -11.40
CA LYS A 174 -21.59 -3.44 -12.43
C LYS A 174 -22.92 -4.05 -12.89
N ILE A 175 -22.97 -5.37 -13.08
CA ILE A 175 -24.20 -6.09 -13.46
C ILE A 175 -25.22 -6.03 -12.34
N THR A 176 -24.83 -6.33 -11.10
CA THR A 176 -25.71 -6.24 -9.93
C THR A 176 -26.29 -4.84 -9.76
N TRP A 177 -25.52 -3.80 -10.07
CA TRP A 177 -26.02 -2.43 -10.06
C TRP A 177 -27.09 -2.19 -11.14
N LYS A 178 -26.84 -2.61 -12.38
CA LYS A 178 -27.84 -2.50 -13.46
C LYS A 178 -29.12 -3.24 -13.12
N ALA A 179 -29.02 -4.45 -12.57
CA ALA A 179 -30.17 -5.24 -12.13
C ALA A 179 -30.95 -4.52 -11.01
N ARG A 180 -30.25 -3.89 -10.04
CA ARG A 180 -30.90 -3.11 -8.98
C ARG A 180 -31.66 -1.90 -9.51
N VAL A 181 -31.15 -1.24 -10.57
CA VAL A 181 -31.84 -0.12 -11.23
C VAL A 181 -33.09 -0.61 -11.98
N ALA A 182 -32.97 -1.72 -12.71
CA ALA A 182 -34.09 -2.31 -13.46
C ALA A 182 -35.25 -2.74 -12.54
N VAL A 183 -34.93 -3.28 -11.37
CA VAL A 183 -35.91 -3.77 -10.39
C VAL A 183 -36.26 -2.69 -9.35
N SER A 184 -35.90 -1.42 -9.61
CA SER A 184 -35.98 -0.34 -8.60
C SER A 184 -37.38 -0.10 -8.05
N GLU A 185 -38.42 -0.27 -8.88
CA GLU A 185 -39.82 -0.02 -8.51
C GLU A 185 -40.36 -1.06 -7.52
N SER A 186 -40.06 -2.34 -7.74
CA SER A 186 -40.53 -3.42 -6.86
C SER A 186 -39.78 -3.48 -5.53
N ILE A 187 -38.58 -2.88 -5.44
CA ILE A 187 -37.80 -2.81 -4.19
C ILE A 187 -38.02 -1.51 -3.40
N LYS A 188 -38.89 -0.60 -3.86
CA LYS A 188 -39.22 0.67 -3.18
C LYS A 188 -39.63 0.48 -1.71
N PRO A 189 -40.61 -0.40 -1.37
CA PRO A 189 -41.08 -0.49 0.02
C PRO A 189 -40.00 -1.02 0.96
N GLN A 190 -39.18 -1.99 0.53
CA GLN A 190 -38.06 -2.49 1.34
C GLN A 190 -36.96 -1.43 1.51
N ASN A 191 -36.71 -0.62 0.49
CA ASN A 191 -35.75 0.48 0.60
C ASN A 191 -36.22 1.58 1.57
N GLU A 192 -37.52 1.86 1.66
CA GLU A 192 -38.07 2.83 2.64
C GLU A 192 -37.85 2.37 4.07
N VAL A 193 -38.11 1.09 4.37
CA VAL A 193 -37.79 0.49 5.66
C VAL A 193 -36.29 0.59 5.95
N LEU A 194 -35.44 0.24 4.99
CA LEU A 194 -33.98 0.37 5.15
C LEU A 194 -33.51 1.81 5.35
N LYS A 195 -34.22 2.80 4.80
CA LYS A 195 -33.96 4.23 5.01
C LYS A 195 -34.32 4.66 6.43
N GLN A 196 -35.44 4.19 6.98
CA GLN A 196 -35.83 4.45 8.37
C GLN A 196 -34.76 3.97 9.35
N TYR A 197 -34.18 2.78 9.11
CA TYR A 197 -33.07 2.25 9.91
C TYR A 197 -31.68 2.82 9.54
N GLY A 198 -31.59 3.74 8.59
CA GLY A 198 -30.34 4.39 8.19
C GLY A 198 -29.34 3.52 7.40
N TYR A 199 -29.75 2.37 6.88
CA TYR A 199 -28.89 1.50 6.04
C TYR A 199 -28.67 2.06 4.63
N LEU A 200 -29.65 2.80 4.10
CA LEU A 200 -29.56 3.55 2.85
C LEU A 200 -29.40 5.05 3.16
N THR A 201 -28.16 5.52 3.33
CA THR A 201 -27.86 6.96 3.49
C THR A 201 -27.65 7.64 2.14
N SER A 202 -27.80 8.98 2.11
CA SER A 202 -27.46 9.80 0.93
C SER A 202 -26.00 9.64 0.49
N GLU A 203 -25.10 9.19 1.37
CA GLU A 203 -23.72 8.82 1.02
C GLU A 203 -23.63 7.53 0.21
N PHE A 204 -24.54 6.57 0.44
CA PHE A 204 -24.61 5.35 -0.37
C PHE A 204 -25.02 5.68 -1.81
N GLU A 205 -25.95 6.62 -1.98
CA GLU A 205 -26.34 7.16 -3.29
C GLU A 205 -25.19 8.01 -3.89
N LYS A 206 -24.58 8.93 -3.14
CA LYS A 206 -23.46 9.80 -3.60
C LYS A 206 -22.16 9.03 -3.94
N LYS A 207 -21.87 7.90 -3.28
CA LYS A 207 -20.67 7.09 -3.54
C LYS A 207 -20.69 6.43 -4.92
N TYR A 208 -21.87 6.25 -5.51
CA TYR A 208 -22.04 5.62 -6.82
C TYR A 208 -22.66 6.57 -7.87
N ALA A 209 -23.22 7.71 -7.44
CA ALA A 209 -23.65 8.83 -8.28
C ALA A 209 -22.64 10.00 -8.31
N ARG A 210 -21.40 9.81 -7.81
CA ARG A 210 -20.35 10.81 -8.04
C ARG A 210 -20.15 10.91 -9.55
N PRO A 211 -20.41 12.07 -10.21
CA PRO A 211 -19.86 12.28 -11.53
C PRO A 211 -18.35 12.05 -11.41
N ALA A 212 -17.75 11.36 -12.38
CA ALA A 212 -16.30 11.22 -12.43
C ALA A 212 -15.72 12.61 -12.18
N SER A 213 -14.99 12.79 -11.08
CA SER A 213 -14.59 14.09 -10.53
C SER A 213 -13.72 14.81 -11.54
N SER A 214 -14.37 15.55 -12.46
CA SER A 214 -13.88 15.92 -13.78
C SER A 214 -13.12 14.79 -14.49
N ALA A 215 -13.49 14.46 -15.72
CA ALA A 215 -12.47 13.97 -16.63
C ALA A 215 -11.45 15.12 -16.76
N THR A 216 -10.46 15.20 -15.86
CA THR A 216 -9.22 15.88 -16.17
C THR A 216 -8.73 15.11 -17.37
N SER A 217 -8.91 15.71 -18.55
CA SER A 217 -8.43 15.14 -19.79
C SER A 217 -6.99 14.73 -19.52
N SER A 218 -6.69 13.45 -19.74
CA SER A 218 -5.31 12.99 -19.63
C SER A 218 -4.46 13.93 -20.47
N LYS A 219 -3.44 14.55 -19.86
CA LYS A 219 -2.56 15.48 -20.58
C LYS A 219 -2.16 14.82 -21.90
N PRO A 220 -2.38 15.47 -23.06
CA PRO A 220 -2.08 14.87 -24.36
C PRO A 220 -0.63 14.40 -24.41
N GLY A 221 -0.41 13.29 -25.10
CA GLY A 221 0.92 12.71 -25.26
C GLY A 221 1.91 13.69 -25.87
N LYS A 222 3.21 13.43 -25.77
CA LYS A 222 4.25 14.34 -26.29
C LYS A 222 4.06 14.66 -27.78
N ARG A 223 3.61 13.68 -28.58
CA ARG A 223 3.28 13.84 -30.01
C ARG A 223 2.06 14.72 -30.24
N GLU A 224 0.92 14.38 -29.63
CA GLU A 224 -0.32 15.17 -29.73
C GLU A 224 -0.12 16.63 -29.30
N ARG A 225 0.70 16.89 -28.28
CA ARG A 225 1.07 18.26 -27.89
C ARG A 225 1.83 19.01 -28.98
N GLN A 226 2.71 18.32 -29.67
CA GLN A 226 3.53 18.90 -30.74
C GLN A 226 2.66 19.20 -31.97
N ASP A 227 1.72 18.31 -32.30
CA ASP A 227 0.77 18.49 -33.40
C ASP A 227 -0.18 19.66 -33.14
N LEU A 228 -0.74 19.74 -31.92
CA LEU A 228 -1.57 20.88 -31.50
C LEU A 228 -0.79 22.21 -31.52
N TYR A 229 0.48 22.19 -31.14
CA TYR A 229 1.34 23.37 -31.21
C TYR A 229 1.59 23.82 -32.66
N LEU A 230 1.85 22.87 -33.56
CA LEU A 230 2.06 23.16 -34.98
C LEU A 230 0.78 23.69 -35.64
N ALA A 231 -0.37 23.10 -35.34
CA ALA A 231 -1.68 23.55 -35.80
C ALA A 231 -1.97 25.00 -35.34
N ALA A 232 -1.80 25.29 -34.05
CA ALA A 232 -1.98 26.64 -33.52
C ALA A 232 -0.99 27.66 -34.13
N LYS A 233 0.23 27.22 -34.46
CA LYS A 233 1.23 28.06 -35.15
C LYS A 233 0.83 28.33 -36.60
N ALA A 234 0.25 27.35 -37.29
CA ALA A 234 -0.28 27.49 -38.64
C ALA A 234 -1.48 28.45 -38.67
N GLU A 235 -2.44 28.30 -37.75
CA GLU A 235 -3.59 29.21 -37.60
C GLU A 235 -3.18 30.66 -37.32
N ARG A 236 -2.18 30.86 -36.45
CA ARG A 236 -1.61 32.21 -36.21
C ARG A 236 -0.93 32.79 -37.44
N LYS A 237 -0.30 31.95 -38.27
CA LYS A 237 0.34 32.39 -39.51
C LYS A 237 -0.72 32.74 -40.57
N ALA A 238 -1.78 31.93 -40.68
CA ALA A 238 -2.91 32.14 -41.57
C ALA A 238 -3.65 33.44 -41.21
N SER A 239 -4.05 33.61 -39.95
CA SER A 239 -4.71 34.84 -39.48
C SER A 239 -3.83 36.08 -39.64
N ARG A 240 -2.51 35.96 -39.47
CA ARG A 240 -1.56 37.05 -39.74
C ARG A 240 -1.44 37.38 -41.24
N LEU A 241 -1.54 36.38 -42.11
CA LEU A 241 -1.58 36.59 -43.56
C LEU A 241 -2.89 37.24 -44.00
N GLU A 242 -4.03 36.80 -43.45
CA GLU A 242 -5.33 37.44 -43.67
C GLU A 242 -5.34 38.88 -43.17
N ALA A 243 -4.84 39.14 -41.95
CA ALA A 243 -4.70 40.50 -41.42
C ALA A 243 -3.78 41.38 -42.28
N LYS A 244 -2.73 40.80 -42.90
CA LYS A 244 -1.87 41.50 -43.86
C LYS A 244 -2.60 41.80 -45.17
N LYS A 245 -3.38 40.86 -45.70
CA LYS A 245 -4.22 41.06 -46.91
C LYS A 245 -5.25 42.18 -46.69
N LEU A 246 -5.80 42.27 -45.48
CA LEU A 246 -6.73 43.32 -45.06
C LEU A 246 -6.05 44.66 -44.69
N GLY A 247 -4.73 44.80 -44.92
CA GLY A 247 -3.99 46.05 -44.67
C GLY A 247 -3.77 46.42 -43.19
N LYS A 248 -4.15 45.55 -42.23
CA LYS A 248 -4.19 45.86 -40.79
C LYS A 248 -2.88 45.62 -40.02
N VAL A 249 -1.73 45.40 -40.69
CA VAL A 249 -0.47 45.05 -40.00
C VAL A 249 0.58 46.16 -40.12
N VAL A 250 0.71 46.98 -39.07
CA VAL A 250 1.82 47.92 -38.87
C VAL A 250 3.12 47.15 -38.55
N LYS A 251 4.18 47.37 -39.33
CA LYS A 251 5.54 46.89 -38.99
C LYS A 251 5.96 47.56 -37.67
N ARG A 252 6.03 46.80 -36.57
CA ARG A 252 6.74 47.27 -35.35
C ARG A 252 8.23 47.43 -35.70
N LYS A 253 8.72 48.67 -35.72
CA LYS A 253 10.17 48.98 -35.69
C LYS A 253 10.78 48.32 -34.44
N SER A 254 11.89 47.63 -34.60
CA SER A 254 12.65 47.06 -33.48
C SER A 254 13.17 48.19 -32.59
N LYS A 255 12.69 48.27 -31.34
CA LYS A 255 13.37 49.06 -30.30
C LYS A 255 14.67 48.35 -29.93
N ALA A 256 15.78 49.07 -30.02
CA ALA A 256 17.11 48.60 -29.64
C ALA A 256 17.12 48.05 -28.20
N LYS A 257 17.87 46.96 -27.96
CA LYS A 257 18.09 46.36 -26.64
C LYS A 257 18.72 47.40 -25.70
N ALA A 258 17.99 47.87 -24.69
CA ALA A 258 18.60 48.49 -23.52
C ALA A 258 19.31 47.40 -22.70
N LYS A 259 20.64 47.50 -22.58
CA LYS A 259 21.46 46.66 -21.67
C LYS A 259 21.03 46.94 -20.23
N ALA A 260 20.43 45.97 -19.55
CA ALA A 260 20.22 46.03 -18.10
C ALA A 260 21.54 45.69 -17.38
N LYS A 261 21.98 46.58 -16.47
CA LYS A 261 23.13 46.41 -15.57
C LYS A 261 23.00 45.16 -14.69
N PRO A 262 24.09 44.46 -14.35
CA PRO A 262 24.05 43.38 -13.38
C PRO A 262 23.94 43.97 -11.96
N THR A 263 22.83 43.70 -11.28
CA THR A 263 22.70 43.99 -9.84
C THR A 263 23.52 42.96 -9.07
N GLY A 264 24.53 43.46 -8.36
CA GLY A 264 25.47 42.69 -7.56
C GLY A 264 24.77 41.86 -6.47
N LYS A 265 25.34 40.68 -6.23
CA LYS A 265 25.22 39.98 -4.96
C LYS A 265 26.06 40.73 -3.93
N SER A 266 25.45 41.12 -2.82
CA SER A 266 26.16 41.49 -1.59
C SER A 266 25.79 40.48 -0.51
N ALA A 267 26.84 39.82 -0.01
CA ALA A 267 27.03 39.06 1.24
C ALA A 267 25.91 38.13 1.70
#